data_AF-A0A1Q6R8G4-F1
#
_entry.id   AF-A0A1Q6R8G4-F1
#
_cell.length_a   1.000
_cell.length_b   1.000
_cell.length_c   1.000
_cell.angle_alpha   90.00
_cell.angle_beta   90.00
_cell.angle_gamma   90.00
#
_symmetry.space_group_name_H-M   'P 1'
#
loop_
_entity.id
_entity.type
_entity.pdbx_description
1 polymer ?
#
loop_
_entity_poly.entity_id
_entity_poly.type
_entity_poly.pdbx_seq_one_letter_code
_entity_poly.pdbx_strand_id
1 'polypeptide(L)'
;MLALCLTACAGNDTKKLAGTWTYSADITSRMNEEIKAALELDEVSPDAAAAVYLTFTVAQDGAYTLALDTDAIEADRAAYMEALKPVLTEALYSQAEADGYTREQYDKALESMGMTADECVAAITDAFDMDTFLSLLGSGYADNTISAGYCKAEEGRLYFSSTTAFDEADFVGYTLAGDIMTWTDEDGALAGQLAPAEQVLMQFPAEWTKAAA
;
A
#
# COMPACT_ATOMS: atom_id res chain seq x y z
N MET A 1 21.60 -32.83 -18.99
CA MET A 1 20.35 -32.74 -19.77
C MET A 1 19.20 -32.63 -18.79
N LEU A 2 18.98 -31.43 -18.22
CA LEU A 2 17.82 -31.16 -17.38
C LEU A 2 16.63 -30.90 -18.30
N ALA A 3 15.63 -31.77 -18.23
CA ALA A 3 14.37 -31.61 -18.96
C ALA A 3 13.55 -30.49 -18.30
N LEU A 4 13.50 -29.34 -18.95
CA LEU A 4 12.59 -28.25 -18.64
C LEU A 4 11.21 -28.66 -19.21
N CYS A 5 10.39 -29.33 -18.39
CA CYS A 5 9.01 -29.63 -18.77
C CYS A 5 8.13 -28.39 -18.57
N LEU A 6 8.27 -27.41 -19.48
CA LEU A 6 7.24 -26.39 -19.72
C LEU A 6 6.13 -27.03 -20.56
N THR A 7 5.27 -27.82 -19.92
CA THR A 7 3.92 -28.00 -20.47
C THR A 7 3.13 -26.74 -20.17
N ALA A 8 3.26 -25.75 -21.05
CA ALA A 8 2.24 -24.74 -21.23
C ALA A 8 0.97 -25.46 -21.70
N CYS A 9 0.10 -25.82 -20.76
CA CYS A 9 -1.26 -26.23 -21.10
C CYS A 9 -1.97 -24.99 -21.63
N ALA A 10 -2.00 -24.84 -22.96
CA ALA A 10 -2.79 -23.86 -23.68
C ALA A 10 -4.29 -24.12 -23.43
N GLY A 11 -4.80 -23.59 -22.33
CA GLY A 11 -6.20 -23.68 -21.95
C GLY A 11 -6.48 -22.65 -20.87
N ASN A 12 -7.51 -21.85 -21.08
CA ASN A 12 -8.05 -20.84 -20.16
C ASN A 12 -7.67 -21.11 -18.68
N ASP A 13 -6.63 -20.41 -18.21
CA ASP A 13 -6.05 -20.55 -16.88
C ASP A 13 -6.84 -19.77 -15.83
N THR A 14 -7.81 -18.96 -16.25
CA THR A 14 -8.64 -18.10 -15.38
C THR A 14 -9.27 -18.89 -14.22
N LYS A 15 -9.70 -20.14 -14.46
CA LYS A 15 -10.28 -20.98 -13.39
C LYS A 15 -9.29 -21.31 -12.28
N LYS A 16 -7.98 -21.35 -12.58
CA LYS A 16 -6.93 -21.57 -11.57
C LYS A 16 -6.75 -20.35 -10.68
N LEU A 17 -7.13 -19.16 -11.16
CA LEU A 17 -7.12 -17.93 -10.39
C LEU A 17 -8.24 -17.84 -9.36
N ALA A 18 -9.28 -18.67 -9.46
CA ALA A 18 -10.42 -18.57 -8.56
C ALA A 18 -9.98 -18.63 -7.08
N GLY A 19 -10.50 -17.69 -6.29
CA GLY A 19 -10.11 -17.44 -4.90
C GLY A 19 -9.63 -16.01 -4.67
N THR A 20 -9.16 -15.74 -3.45
CA THR A 20 -8.62 -14.44 -3.05
C THR A 20 -7.11 -14.50 -3.01
N TRP A 21 -6.49 -13.45 -3.55
CA TRP A 21 -5.06 -13.24 -3.58
C TRP A 21 -4.73 -11.94 -2.85
N THR A 22 -3.64 -11.94 -2.08
CA THR A 22 -3.19 -10.79 -1.31
C THR A 22 -1.86 -10.30 -1.84
N TYR A 23 -1.70 -8.99 -1.90
CA TYR A 23 -0.47 -8.30 -2.27
C TYR A 23 -0.15 -7.25 -1.20
N SER A 24 1.14 -7.01 -0.99
CA SER A 24 1.62 -5.91 -0.15
C SER A 24 2.81 -5.21 -0.79
N ALA A 25 2.89 -3.89 -0.62
CA ALA A 25 4.04 -3.08 -1.02
C ALA A 25 4.54 -2.26 0.17
N ASP A 26 5.85 -2.28 0.42
CA ASP A 26 6.45 -1.35 1.39
C ASP A 26 6.40 0.08 0.85
N ILE A 27 5.90 1.00 1.68
CA ILE A 27 5.83 2.44 1.42
C ILE A 27 6.50 3.26 2.52
N THR A 28 7.28 2.62 3.39
CA THR A 28 7.84 3.21 4.61
C THR A 28 8.66 4.46 4.29
N SER A 29 9.57 4.37 3.32
CA SER A 29 10.41 5.51 2.93
C SER A 29 9.60 6.70 2.44
N ARG A 30 8.53 6.46 1.66
CA ARG A 30 7.66 7.53 1.17
C ARG A 30 6.89 8.18 2.33
N MET A 31 6.35 7.37 3.24
CA MET A 31 5.67 7.88 4.44
C MET A 31 6.60 8.77 5.28
N ASN A 32 7.84 8.32 5.49
CA ASN A 32 8.85 9.10 6.19
C ASN A 32 9.13 10.44 5.48
N GLU A 33 9.26 10.45 4.15
CA GLU A 33 9.47 11.67 3.36
C GLU A 33 8.30 12.65 3.42
N GLU A 34 7.06 12.17 3.31
CA GLU A 34 5.86 13.01 3.37
C GLU A 34 5.70 13.65 4.77
N ILE A 35 5.90 12.88 5.84
CA ILE A 35 5.82 13.41 7.21
C ILE A 35 6.95 14.40 7.47
N LYS A 36 8.17 14.06 7.02
CA LYS A 36 9.32 14.94 7.11
C LYS A 36 9.03 16.29 6.43
N ALA A 37 8.46 16.27 5.23
CA ALA A 37 8.11 17.48 4.51
C ALA A 37 6.97 18.26 5.18
N ALA A 38 5.92 17.57 5.63
CA ALA A 38 4.74 18.18 6.25
C ALA A 38 5.05 18.87 7.58
N LEU A 39 5.99 18.31 8.35
CA LEU A 39 6.37 18.80 9.67
C LEU A 39 7.72 19.55 9.67
N GLU A 40 8.31 19.77 8.49
CA GLU A 40 9.61 20.43 8.30
C GLU A 40 10.73 19.84 9.17
N LEU A 41 10.74 18.51 9.32
CA LEU A 41 11.69 17.80 10.17
C LEU A 41 13.02 17.52 9.44
N ASP A 42 14.10 17.35 10.21
CA ASP A 42 15.39 16.94 9.66
C ASP A 42 15.41 15.44 9.28
N GLU A 43 14.79 14.59 10.09
CA GLU A 43 14.77 13.14 9.91
C GLU A 43 13.46 12.54 10.46
N VAL A 44 12.94 11.53 9.78
CA VAL A 44 11.81 10.70 10.22
C VAL A 44 12.19 9.24 9.97
N SER A 45 12.27 8.47 11.05
CA SER A 45 12.65 7.05 11.00
C SER A 45 12.06 6.29 12.21
N PRO A 46 10.73 6.03 12.20
CA PRO A 46 10.10 5.23 13.26
C PRO A 46 10.52 3.76 13.17
N ASP A 47 10.51 3.06 14.30
CA ASP A 47 10.76 1.61 14.38
C ASP A 47 9.51 0.78 14.02
N ALA A 48 8.92 1.11 12.87
CA ALA A 48 7.78 0.42 12.28
C ALA A 48 7.75 0.67 10.77
N ALA A 49 7.35 -0.35 10.02
CA ALA A 49 7.12 -0.21 8.59
C ALA A 49 5.69 0.27 8.32
N ALA A 50 5.48 0.83 7.13
CA ALA A 50 4.16 1.07 6.58
C ALA A 50 4.06 0.38 5.22
N ALA A 51 2.95 -0.31 4.98
CA ALA A 51 2.68 -0.97 3.72
C ALA A 51 1.29 -0.65 3.17
N VAL A 52 1.15 -0.78 1.85
CA VAL A 52 -0.14 -0.87 1.17
C VAL A 52 -0.51 -2.34 1.04
N TYR A 53 -1.78 -2.66 1.23
CA TYR A 53 -2.29 -4.02 1.08
C TYR A 53 -3.45 -4.05 0.09
N LEU A 54 -3.39 -4.98 -0.85
CA LEU A 54 -4.43 -5.19 -1.88
C LEU A 54 -4.97 -6.61 -1.82
N THR A 55 -6.26 -6.74 -2.06
CA THR A 55 -6.92 -8.03 -2.34
C THR A 55 -7.38 -8.07 -3.77
N PHE A 56 -7.09 -9.19 -4.44
CA PHE A 56 -7.59 -9.52 -5.75
C PHE A 56 -8.39 -10.81 -5.66
N THR A 57 -9.71 -10.72 -5.77
CA THR A 57 -10.62 -11.85 -5.65
C THR A 57 -11.19 -12.20 -7.01
N VAL A 58 -11.10 -13.47 -7.41
CA VAL A 58 -11.59 -13.97 -8.69
C VAL A 58 -12.63 -15.07 -8.45
N ALA A 59 -13.79 -14.91 -9.07
CA ALA A 59 -14.85 -15.91 -9.11
C ALA A 59 -14.58 -16.97 -10.19
N GLN A 60 -15.32 -18.09 -10.12
CA GLN A 60 -15.13 -19.22 -11.06
C GLN A 60 -15.42 -18.89 -12.53
N ASP A 61 -16.21 -17.86 -12.79
CA ASP A 61 -16.54 -17.35 -14.13
C ASP A 61 -15.56 -16.26 -14.60
N GLY A 62 -14.56 -15.92 -13.79
CA GLY A 62 -13.58 -14.88 -14.08
C GLY A 62 -14.03 -13.47 -13.67
N ALA A 63 -15.20 -13.28 -13.05
CA ALA A 63 -15.51 -11.99 -12.44
C ALA A 63 -14.48 -11.68 -11.32
N TYR A 64 -13.98 -10.45 -11.25
CA TYR A 64 -12.99 -10.06 -10.25
C TYR A 64 -13.34 -8.78 -9.50
N THR A 65 -12.71 -8.64 -8.34
CA THR A 65 -12.62 -7.39 -7.60
C THR A 65 -11.17 -7.19 -7.14
N LEU A 66 -10.63 -5.99 -7.38
CA LEU A 66 -9.38 -5.49 -6.84
C LEU A 66 -9.72 -4.40 -5.83
N ALA A 67 -9.28 -4.56 -4.58
CA ALA A 67 -9.62 -3.66 -3.49
C ALA A 67 -8.46 -3.46 -2.52
N LEU A 68 -8.49 -2.36 -1.77
CA LEU A 68 -7.61 -2.15 -0.63
C LEU A 68 -8.04 -3.07 0.53
N ASP A 69 -7.06 -3.64 1.22
CA ASP A 69 -7.29 -4.26 2.53
C ASP A 69 -7.13 -3.19 3.62
N THR A 70 -8.21 -2.45 3.88
CA THR A 70 -8.18 -1.34 4.84
C THR A 70 -7.95 -1.78 6.27
N ASP A 71 -8.29 -3.02 6.62
CA ASP A 71 -8.05 -3.56 7.96
C ASP A 71 -6.55 -3.79 8.18
N ALA A 72 -5.87 -4.39 7.19
CA ALA A 72 -4.41 -4.53 7.21
C ALA A 72 -3.70 -3.17 7.17
N ILE A 73 -4.17 -2.25 6.33
CA ILE A 73 -3.64 -0.88 6.25
C ILE A 73 -3.81 -0.14 7.59
N GLU A 74 -4.96 -0.27 8.27
CA GLU A 74 -5.18 0.37 9.58
C GLU A 74 -4.27 -0.19 10.66
N ALA A 75 -4.07 -1.50 10.66
CA ALA A 75 -3.17 -2.13 11.62
C ALA A 75 -1.73 -1.61 11.48
N ASP A 76 -1.21 -1.55 10.25
CA ASP A 76 0.12 -1.03 9.95
C ASP A 76 0.21 0.48 10.20
N ARG A 77 -0.79 1.25 9.78
CA ARG A 77 -0.86 2.71 10.05
C ARG A 77 -0.81 2.99 11.55
N ALA A 78 -1.64 2.30 12.34
CA ALA A 78 -1.68 2.49 13.78
C ALA A 78 -0.34 2.16 14.43
N ALA A 79 0.30 1.06 14.03
CA ALA A 79 1.63 0.69 14.53
C ALA A 79 2.70 1.72 14.13
N TYR A 80 2.68 2.19 12.88
CA TYR A 80 3.58 3.21 12.37
C TYR A 80 3.43 4.54 13.12
N MET A 81 2.19 5.00 13.34
CA MET A 81 1.92 6.24 14.08
C MET A 81 2.33 6.13 15.55
N GLU A 82 2.16 4.96 16.17
CA GLU A 82 2.62 4.73 17.54
C GLU A 82 4.15 4.78 17.65
N ALA A 83 4.86 4.18 16.69
CA ALA A 83 6.31 4.23 16.61
C ALA A 83 6.86 5.62 16.24
N LEU A 84 6.03 6.46 15.59
CA LEU A 84 6.38 7.82 15.24
C LEU A 84 6.34 8.79 16.43
N LYS A 85 5.50 8.52 17.45
CA LYS A 85 5.40 9.36 18.65
C LYS A 85 6.74 9.73 19.28
N PRO A 86 7.64 8.78 19.63
CA PRO A 86 8.93 9.13 20.22
C PRO A 86 9.83 9.95 19.29
N VAL A 87 9.74 9.75 17.97
CA VAL A 87 10.48 10.55 16.97
C VAL A 87 10.00 12.01 17.00
N LEU A 88 8.68 12.22 17.04
CA LEU A 88 8.10 13.56 17.11
C LEU A 88 8.37 14.24 18.46
N THR A 89 8.33 13.48 19.57
CA THR A 89 8.68 14.00 20.90
C THR A 89 10.12 14.52 20.92
N GLU A 90 11.07 13.75 20.41
CA GLU A 90 12.48 14.19 20.35
C GLU A 90 12.69 15.35 19.38
N ALA A 91 11.98 15.38 18.25
CA ALA A 91 12.03 16.52 17.33
C ALA A 91 11.52 17.82 18.00
N LEU A 92 10.42 17.73 18.75
CA LEU A 92 9.83 18.86 19.48
C LEU A 92 10.83 19.44 20.49
N TYR A 93 11.46 18.58 21.29
CA TYR A 93 12.47 19.03 22.25
C TYR A 93 13.73 19.57 21.56
N SER A 94 14.18 18.91 20.50
CA SER A 94 15.36 19.36 19.73
C SER A 94 15.15 20.76 19.15
N GLN A 95 13.94 21.07 18.68
CA GLN A 95 13.58 22.42 18.22
C GLN A 95 13.57 23.43 19.37
N ALA A 96 12.97 23.08 20.51
CA ALA A 96 12.98 23.95 21.69
C ALA A 96 14.41 24.25 22.20
N GLU A 97 15.29 23.26 22.17
CA GLU A 97 16.70 23.40 22.51
C GLU A 97 17.45 24.31 21.52
N ALA A 98 17.16 24.21 20.23
CA ALA A 98 17.69 25.12 19.21
C ALA A 98 17.25 26.58 19.45
N ASP A 99 16.03 26.77 19.99
CA ASP A 99 15.49 28.08 20.38
C ASP A 99 15.98 28.56 21.77
N GLY A 100 16.84 27.78 22.43
CA GLY A 100 17.51 28.14 23.68
C GLY A 100 16.77 27.75 24.97
N TYR A 101 15.74 26.92 24.87
CA TYR A 101 15.04 26.37 26.03
C TYR A 101 15.67 25.05 26.48
N THR A 102 15.72 24.79 27.79
CA THR A 102 15.88 23.41 28.27
C THR A 102 14.55 22.67 28.17
N ARG A 103 14.58 21.33 28.13
CA ARG A 103 13.36 20.51 28.12
C ARG A 103 12.43 20.86 29.28
N GLU A 104 12.96 21.07 30.49
CA GLU A 104 12.14 21.43 31.66
C GLU A 104 11.54 22.85 31.55
N GLN A 105 12.21 23.78 30.86
CA GLN A 105 11.66 25.10 30.59
C GLN A 105 10.54 25.02 29.56
N TYR A 106 10.72 24.18 28.55
CA TYR A 106 9.73 23.92 27.52
C TYR A 106 8.48 23.23 28.10
N ASP A 107 8.66 22.20 28.93
CA ASP A 107 7.55 21.52 29.62
C ASP A 107 6.75 22.48 30.49
N LYS A 108 7.42 23.34 31.27
CA LYS A 108 6.73 24.37 32.05
C LYS A 108 5.96 25.37 31.18
N ALA A 109 6.49 25.69 30.00
CA ALA A 109 5.79 26.55 29.06
C ALA A 109 4.53 25.85 28.53
N LEU A 110 4.62 24.58 28.13
CA LEU A 110 3.48 23.75 27.73
C LEU A 110 2.44 23.63 28.85
N GLU A 111 2.87 23.32 30.07
CA GLU A 111 2.00 23.22 31.25
C GLU A 111 1.26 24.54 31.51
N SER A 112 1.93 25.69 31.32
CA SER A 112 1.30 27.01 31.48
C SER A 112 0.20 27.28 30.43
N MET A 113 0.27 26.58 29.29
CA MET A 113 -0.74 26.57 28.23
C MET A 113 -1.78 25.44 28.43
N GLY A 114 -1.64 24.63 29.49
CA GLY A 114 -2.54 23.54 29.83
C GLY A 114 -2.36 22.30 28.95
N MET A 115 -1.15 22.07 28.44
CA MET A 115 -0.80 20.92 27.59
C MET A 115 0.54 20.30 28.01
N THR A 116 0.79 19.09 27.51
CA THR A 116 2.04 18.35 27.65
C THR A 116 2.65 18.07 26.27
N ALA A 117 3.95 17.75 26.22
CA ALA A 117 4.61 17.36 24.97
C ALA A 117 3.92 16.14 24.34
N ASP A 118 3.51 15.17 25.17
CA ASP A 118 2.79 13.98 24.74
C ASP A 118 1.42 14.33 24.12
N GLU A 119 0.69 15.28 24.69
CA GLU A 119 -0.59 15.76 24.10
C GLU A 119 -0.38 16.53 22.79
N CYS A 120 0.71 17.30 22.66
CA CYS A 120 1.08 17.93 21.39
C CYS A 120 1.36 16.89 20.31
N VAL A 121 2.15 15.87 20.63
CA VAL A 121 2.47 14.77 19.70
C VAL A 121 1.23 13.96 19.36
N ALA A 122 0.38 13.66 20.35
CA ALA A 122 -0.89 12.98 20.11
C ALA A 122 -1.77 13.75 19.12
N ALA A 123 -1.89 15.07 19.28
CA ALA A 123 -2.65 15.91 18.37
C ALA A 123 -2.08 15.89 16.94
N ILE A 124 -0.76 15.82 16.78
CA ILE A 124 -0.11 15.67 15.46
C ILE A 124 -0.45 14.30 14.87
N THR A 125 -0.26 13.21 15.62
CA THR A 125 -0.52 11.86 15.10
C THR A 125 -2.00 11.61 14.81
N ASP A 126 -2.91 12.19 15.60
CA ASP A 126 -4.36 12.08 15.39
C ASP A 126 -4.81 12.80 14.11
N ALA A 127 -4.06 13.80 13.65
CA ALA A 127 -4.31 14.47 12.36
C ALA A 127 -3.96 13.58 11.15
N PHE A 128 -3.14 12.54 11.34
CA PHE A 128 -2.84 11.53 10.31
C PHE A 128 -3.77 10.32 10.46
N ASP A 129 -5.08 10.58 10.41
CA ASP A 129 -6.11 9.55 10.43
C ASP A 129 -6.10 8.67 9.17
N MET A 130 -6.94 7.63 9.16
CA MET A 130 -7.05 6.71 8.02
C MET A 130 -7.41 7.43 6.72
N ASP A 131 -8.34 8.38 6.74
CA ASP A 131 -8.76 9.11 5.53
C ASP A 131 -7.61 9.93 4.95
N THR A 132 -6.84 10.58 5.82
CA THR A 132 -5.62 11.31 5.43
C THR A 132 -4.57 10.35 4.86
N PHE A 133 -4.37 9.19 5.50
CA PHE A 133 -3.44 8.16 5.03
C PHE A 133 -3.83 7.62 3.66
N LEU A 134 -5.10 7.23 3.46
CA LEU A 134 -5.62 6.76 2.17
C LEU A 134 -5.55 7.85 1.09
N SER A 135 -5.73 9.11 1.46
CA SER A 135 -5.55 10.24 0.53
C SER A 135 -4.11 10.35 0.04
N LEU A 136 -3.11 10.09 0.89
CA LEU A 136 -1.69 10.05 0.48
C LEU A 136 -1.40 8.90 -0.50
N LEU A 137 -2.16 7.80 -0.40
CA LEU A 137 -2.10 6.69 -1.34
C LEU A 137 -2.83 6.95 -2.66
N GLY A 138 -3.45 8.13 -2.82
CA GLY A 138 -4.27 8.46 -3.99
C GLY A 138 -5.64 7.78 -4.01
N SER A 139 -6.04 7.13 -2.91
CA SER A 139 -7.28 6.39 -2.82
C SER A 139 -8.42 7.26 -2.27
N GLY A 140 -9.31 7.70 -3.17
CA GLY A 140 -10.60 8.33 -2.83
C GLY A 140 -11.78 7.37 -2.99
N TYR A 141 -11.54 6.05 -2.89
CA TYR A 141 -12.54 5.03 -3.20
C TYR A 141 -13.59 4.95 -2.08
N ALA A 142 -14.87 5.06 -2.44
CA ALA A 142 -15.97 5.11 -1.47
C ALA A 142 -16.23 3.77 -0.74
N ASP A 143 -15.73 2.65 -1.26
CA ASP A 143 -15.95 1.30 -0.72
C ASP A 143 -14.68 0.43 -0.75
N ASN A 144 -13.50 1.06 -0.82
CA ASN A 144 -12.19 0.41 -0.95
C ASN A 144 -11.96 -0.37 -2.25
N THR A 145 -12.95 -0.44 -3.15
CA THR A 145 -12.79 -1.08 -4.46
C THR A 145 -12.04 -0.16 -5.41
N ILE A 146 -10.89 -0.64 -5.88
CA ILE A 146 -10.10 0.03 -6.90
C ILE A 146 -10.70 -0.26 -8.27
N SER A 147 -11.04 -1.53 -8.53
CA SER A 147 -11.56 -1.96 -9.83
C SER A 147 -12.35 -3.26 -9.71
N ALA A 148 -13.34 -3.44 -10.58
CA ALA A 148 -14.09 -4.69 -10.71
C ALA A 148 -14.50 -4.92 -12.16
N GLY A 149 -14.65 -6.18 -12.55
CA GLY A 149 -14.95 -6.56 -13.92
C GLY A 149 -14.79 -8.05 -14.14
N TYR A 150 -14.26 -8.42 -15.31
CA TYR A 150 -13.87 -9.77 -15.65
C TYR A 150 -12.39 -9.81 -15.97
N CYS A 151 -11.72 -10.89 -15.54
CA CYS A 151 -10.36 -11.18 -15.91
C CYS A 151 -10.29 -12.46 -16.75
N LYS A 152 -9.28 -12.53 -17.61
CA LYS A 152 -8.95 -13.74 -18.37
C LYS A 152 -7.45 -13.98 -18.26
N ALA A 153 -7.05 -15.22 -17.98
CA ALA A 153 -5.64 -15.63 -18.04
C ALA A 153 -5.43 -16.72 -19.09
N GLU A 154 -4.48 -16.48 -19.99
CA GLU A 154 -4.05 -17.44 -21.01
C GLU A 154 -2.65 -17.11 -21.50
N GLU A 155 -1.85 -18.14 -21.78
CA GLU A 155 -0.53 -18.01 -22.41
C GLU A 155 0.43 -17.02 -21.72
N GLY A 156 0.38 -16.95 -20.39
CA GLY A 156 1.23 -16.05 -19.59
C GLY A 156 0.79 -14.58 -19.62
N ARG A 157 -0.45 -14.32 -20.03
CA ARG A 157 -1.07 -13.00 -20.07
C ARG A 157 -2.30 -12.96 -19.20
N LEU A 158 -2.49 -11.86 -18.47
CA LEU A 158 -3.67 -11.57 -17.68
C LEU A 158 -4.33 -10.31 -18.22
N TYR A 159 -5.59 -10.45 -18.58
CA TYR A 159 -6.42 -9.41 -19.19
C TYR A 159 -7.48 -8.96 -18.19
N PHE A 160 -7.85 -7.68 -18.24
CA PHE A 160 -8.93 -7.10 -17.45
C PHE A 160 -9.90 -6.35 -18.36
N SER A 161 -11.21 -6.44 -18.07
CA SER A 161 -12.24 -5.71 -18.80
C SER A 161 -13.47 -5.52 -17.93
N SER A 162 -14.24 -4.47 -18.18
CA SER A 162 -15.56 -4.28 -17.54
C SER A 162 -16.62 -5.26 -18.04
N THR A 163 -16.33 -5.98 -19.14
CA THR A 163 -17.21 -6.98 -19.75
C THR A 163 -16.43 -8.26 -20.05
N THR A 164 -17.08 -9.28 -20.60
CA THR A 164 -16.41 -10.51 -21.03
C THR A 164 -15.69 -10.38 -22.39
N ALA A 165 -15.65 -9.17 -22.97
CA ALA A 165 -14.87 -8.88 -24.17
C ALA A 165 -13.52 -8.26 -23.77
N PHE A 166 -12.42 -8.85 -24.25
CA PHE A 166 -11.06 -8.46 -23.88
C PHE A 166 -10.31 -7.92 -25.10
N ASP A 167 -9.52 -6.87 -24.90
CA ASP A 167 -8.56 -6.40 -25.90
C ASP A 167 -7.28 -7.25 -25.80
N GLU A 168 -6.78 -7.74 -26.93
CA GLU A 168 -5.55 -8.55 -26.96
C GLU A 168 -4.29 -7.72 -26.71
N ALA A 169 -4.35 -6.40 -26.89
CA ALA A 169 -3.25 -5.48 -26.64
C ALA A 169 -3.14 -5.08 -25.15
N ASP A 170 -4.24 -5.15 -24.40
CA ASP A 170 -4.31 -4.67 -23.00
C ASP A 170 -4.17 -5.84 -22.03
N PHE A 171 -2.91 -6.24 -21.76
CA PHE A 171 -2.60 -7.30 -20.80
C PHE A 171 -1.43 -6.95 -19.91
N VAL A 172 -1.37 -7.61 -18.75
CA VAL A 172 -0.16 -7.73 -17.94
C VAL A 172 0.46 -9.10 -18.13
N GLY A 173 1.79 -9.16 -18.08
CA GLY A 173 2.50 -10.43 -17.99
C GLY A 173 2.14 -11.14 -16.69
N TYR A 174 1.99 -12.46 -16.75
CA TYR A 174 1.49 -13.25 -15.65
C TYR A 174 2.17 -14.61 -15.55
N THR A 175 2.54 -15.01 -14.33
CA THR A 175 2.96 -16.38 -14.03
C THR A 175 2.22 -16.94 -12.81
N LEU A 176 1.91 -18.24 -12.85
CA LEU A 176 1.30 -18.98 -11.74
C LEU A 176 2.22 -20.11 -11.28
N ALA A 177 2.61 -20.10 -10.02
CA ALA A 177 3.39 -21.16 -9.40
C ALA A 177 2.77 -21.56 -8.05
N GLY A 178 1.82 -22.49 -8.10
CA GLY A 178 1.09 -22.94 -6.91
C GLY A 178 0.22 -21.82 -6.33
N ASP A 179 0.53 -21.41 -5.11
CA ASP A 179 -0.16 -20.33 -4.39
C ASP A 179 0.49 -18.96 -4.59
N ILE A 180 1.46 -18.85 -5.50
CA ILE A 180 2.10 -17.59 -5.86
C ILE A 180 1.74 -17.23 -7.30
N MET A 181 1.28 -15.99 -7.48
CA MET A 181 0.98 -15.36 -8.75
C MET A 181 1.87 -14.12 -8.90
N THR A 182 2.53 -13.96 -10.02
CA THR A 182 3.36 -12.76 -10.28
C THR A 182 2.81 -12.02 -11.47
N TRP A 183 2.56 -10.72 -11.30
CA TRP A 183 2.23 -9.82 -12.40
C TRP A 183 3.46 -9.04 -12.80
N THR A 184 3.70 -8.92 -14.10
CA THR A 184 4.76 -8.10 -14.68
C THR A 184 4.16 -7.11 -15.67
N ASP A 185 4.70 -5.90 -15.67
CA ASP A 185 4.24 -4.82 -16.55
C ASP A 185 5.41 -4.28 -17.38
N GLU A 186 6.07 -5.17 -18.11
CA GLU A 186 7.30 -4.85 -18.87
C GLU A 186 7.05 -3.78 -19.95
N ASP A 187 5.85 -3.74 -20.52
CA ASP A 187 5.44 -2.78 -21.54
C ASP A 187 4.72 -1.53 -20.95
N GLY A 188 4.54 -1.48 -19.62
CA GLY A 188 3.87 -0.36 -18.93
C GLY A 188 2.37 -0.24 -19.22
N ALA A 189 1.73 -1.33 -19.65
CA ALA A 189 0.32 -1.34 -20.06
C ALA A 189 -0.62 -1.09 -18.87
N LEU A 190 -0.35 -1.67 -17.71
CA LEU A 190 -1.17 -1.45 -16.50
C LEU A 190 -0.77 -0.17 -15.79
N ALA A 191 0.52 0.11 -15.62
CA ALA A 191 1.00 1.36 -15.04
C ALA A 191 0.55 2.58 -15.84
N GLY A 192 0.44 2.47 -17.17
CA GLY A 192 -0.09 3.52 -18.05
C GLY A 192 -1.59 3.74 -17.94
N GLN A 193 -2.35 2.79 -17.39
CA GLN A 193 -3.79 2.91 -17.11
C GLN A 193 -4.08 3.46 -15.72
N LEU A 194 -3.13 3.35 -14.79
CA LEU A 194 -3.23 3.90 -13.44
C LEU A 194 -2.89 5.39 -13.43
N ALA A 195 -3.63 6.17 -12.63
CA ALA A 195 -3.23 7.54 -12.35
C ALA A 195 -1.86 7.56 -11.62
N PRO A 196 -1.05 8.63 -11.75
CA PRO A 196 0.24 8.71 -11.07
C PRO A 196 0.17 8.47 -9.55
N ALA A 197 -0.94 8.88 -8.92
CA ALA A 197 -1.17 8.63 -7.50
C ALA A 197 -1.40 7.14 -7.18
N GLU A 198 -2.05 6.40 -8.08
CA GLU A 198 -2.38 4.97 -7.92
C GLU A 198 -1.19 4.06 -8.25
N GLN A 199 -0.19 4.54 -8.98
CA GLN A 199 1.04 3.81 -9.25
C GLN A 199 1.83 3.46 -7.97
N VAL A 200 1.55 4.12 -6.85
CA VAL A 200 2.13 3.72 -5.54
C VAL A 200 1.54 2.43 -5.00
N LEU A 201 0.30 2.11 -5.38
CA LEU A 201 -0.43 0.98 -4.81
C LEU A 201 0.17 -0.36 -5.26
N MET A 202 0.93 -0.38 -6.36
CA MET A 202 1.46 -1.61 -6.94
C MET A 202 2.84 -1.39 -7.55
N GLN A 203 3.81 -2.11 -7.03
CA GLN A 203 5.19 -2.20 -7.52
C GLN A 203 5.34 -3.50 -8.32
N PHE A 204 5.94 -3.40 -9.52
CA PHE A 204 6.20 -4.55 -10.38
C PHE A 204 7.65 -5.07 -10.26
N PRO A 205 7.88 -6.39 -10.26
CA PRO A 205 6.89 -7.47 -10.33
C PRO A 205 6.03 -7.54 -9.07
N ALA A 206 4.71 -7.60 -9.26
CA ALA A 206 3.76 -7.66 -8.15
C ALA A 206 3.52 -9.13 -7.79
N GLU A 207 3.97 -9.53 -6.61
CA GLU A 207 3.81 -10.90 -6.10
C GLU A 207 2.55 -11.02 -5.24
N TRP A 208 1.64 -11.87 -5.68
CA TRP A 208 0.37 -12.15 -5.06
C TRP A 208 0.40 -13.54 -4.43
N THR A 209 -0.01 -13.63 -3.18
CA THR A 209 -0.12 -14.90 -2.47
C THR A 209 -1.59 -15.30 -2.34
N LYS A 210 -1.91 -16.57 -2.58
CA LYS A 210 -3.26 -17.08 -2.41
C LYS A 210 -3.62 -17.11 -0.92
N ALA A 211 -4.73 -16.48 -0.57
CA ALA A 211 -5.25 -16.54 0.80
C ALA A 211 -5.68 -17.98 1.13
N ALA A 212 -5.40 -18.43 2.35
CA ALA A 212 -5.94 -19.68 2.85
C ALA A 212 -7.47 -19.58 2.93
N ALA A 213 -8.15 -20.64 2.45
CA ALA A 213 -9.61 -20.74 2.46
C ALA A 213 -10.19 -21.03 3.85
#